data_AF-A0AAX3S5M3-F1
#
_entry.id   AF-A0AAX3S5M3-F1
#
_cell.length_a   1.000
_cell.length_b   1.000
_cell.length_c   1.000
_cell.angle_alpha   90.00
_cell.angle_beta   90.00
_cell.angle_gamma   90.00
#
_symmetry.space_group_name_H-M   'P 1'
#
loop_
_entity.id
_entity.type
_entity.pdbx_description
1 polymer ?
#
loop_
_entity_poly.entity_id
_entity_poly.type
_entity_poly.pdbx_seq_one_letter_code
_entity_poly.pdbx_strand_id
1 'polypeptide(L)'
;MKALAGVALALVATLATAQDKPVTFSEYSAATQAAFTHSQRCKAEITVRGVGERCEQFFEYLDRYQGITEAFQARMESEGVGAFDGASTPSIGGHEYYEERLTTNIHYITEMM
;
A
#
# COMPACT_ATOMS: atom_id res chain seq x y z
N MET A 1 -41.55 49.62 1.16
CA MET A 1 -41.11 48.60 2.15
C MET A 1 -41.90 47.33 1.94
N LYS A 2 -41.28 46.24 1.45
CA LYS A 2 -41.76 44.86 1.61
C LYS A 2 -40.68 43.85 1.16
N ALA A 3 -40.16 43.15 2.17
CA ALA A 3 -39.55 41.82 2.22
C ALA A 3 -38.49 41.40 1.17
N LEU A 4 -37.24 41.39 1.64
CA LEU A 4 -36.20 40.43 1.25
C LEU A 4 -36.58 39.03 1.75
N ALA A 5 -36.67 38.06 0.83
CA ALA A 5 -36.54 36.62 1.07
C ALA A 5 -36.27 36.00 -0.31
N GLY A 6 -35.12 35.41 -0.62
CA GLY A 6 -34.35 34.51 0.21
C GLY A 6 -34.74 33.08 -0.14
N VAL A 7 -34.33 32.58 -1.31
CA VAL A 7 -34.21 31.14 -1.58
C VAL A 7 -32.96 30.95 -2.43
N ALA A 8 -31.83 30.79 -1.75
CA ALA A 8 -30.69 30.12 -2.33
C ALA A 8 -31.12 28.68 -2.62
N LEU A 9 -31.24 28.30 -3.90
CA LEU A 9 -31.31 26.89 -4.24
C LEU A 9 -29.94 26.30 -3.87
N ALA A 10 -29.96 25.53 -2.79
CA ALA A 10 -28.82 24.75 -2.33
C ALA A 10 -28.28 23.93 -3.50
N LEU A 11 -27.03 24.20 -3.89
CA LEU A 11 -26.19 23.23 -4.57
C LEU A 11 -26.04 22.04 -3.62
N VAL A 12 -26.93 21.06 -3.74
CA VAL A 12 -26.61 19.72 -3.30
C VAL A 12 -25.78 19.12 -4.42
N ALA A 13 -24.52 19.57 -4.50
CA ALA A 13 -23.48 18.79 -5.15
C ALA A 13 -23.30 17.55 -4.28
N THR A 14 -24.07 16.50 -4.56
CA THR A 14 -23.66 15.15 -4.21
C THR A 14 -22.40 14.88 -5.01
N LEU A 15 -21.26 15.31 -4.46
CA LEU A 15 -20.01 14.60 -4.66
C LEU A 15 -20.29 13.19 -4.15
N ALA A 16 -20.74 12.33 -5.06
CA ALA A 16 -20.40 10.93 -4.97
C ALA A 16 -18.88 10.93 -4.98
N THR A 17 -18.27 11.04 -3.79
CA THR A 17 -16.92 10.57 -3.62
C THR A 17 -17.01 9.13 -4.12
N ALA A 18 -16.28 8.82 -5.18
CA ALA A 18 -15.87 7.46 -5.37
C ALA A 18 -15.24 7.10 -4.03
N GLN A 19 -15.98 6.38 -3.18
CA GLN A 19 -15.41 5.85 -1.96
C GLN A 19 -14.41 4.83 -2.48
N ASP A 20 -13.17 5.28 -2.66
CA ASP A 20 -12.04 4.41 -2.85
C ASP A 20 -12.18 3.35 -1.78
N LYS A 21 -12.45 2.12 -2.21
CA LYS A 21 -12.68 1.04 -1.27
C LYS A 21 -11.45 0.98 -0.37
N PRO A 22 -11.62 0.99 0.96
CA PRO A 22 -10.48 0.96 1.86
C PRO A 22 -9.66 -0.30 1.56
N VAL A 23 -8.33 -0.15 1.54
CA VAL A 23 -7.43 -1.27 1.26
C VAL A 23 -7.68 -2.37 2.29
N THR A 24 -7.90 -3.58 1.78
CA THR A 24 -8.10 -4.76 2.62
C THR A 24 -6.75 -5.33 3.08
N PHE A 25 -6.75 -6.06 4.19
CA PHE A 25 -5.54 -6.78 4.62
C PHE A 25 -5.06 -7.77 3.55
N SER A 26 -5.97 -8.40 2.81
CA SER A 26 -5.59 -9.31 1.72
C SER A 26 -4.84 -8.60 0.60
N GLU A 27 -5.26 -7.38 0.23
CA GLU A 27 -4.56 -6.58 -0.79
C GLU A 27 -3.21 -6.11 -0.29
N TYR A 28 -3.13 -5.64 0.96
CA TYR A 28 -1.87 -5.26 1.59
C TYR A 28 -0.89 -6.45 1.66
N SER A 29 -1.35 -7.61 2.15
CA SER A 29 -0.56 -8.84 2.24
C SER A 29 -0.05 -9.32 0.88
N ALA A 30 -0.91 -9.32 -0.15
CA ALA A 30 -0.51 -9.69 -1.51
C ALA A 30 0.53 -8.70 -2.07
N ALA A 31 0.37 -7.40 -1.80
CA ALA A 31 1.32 -6.38 -2.23
C ALA A 31 2.69 -6.56 -1.57
N THR A 32 2.75 -6.87 -0.27
CA THR A 32 3.99 -7.18 0.47
C THR A 32 4.68 -8.41 -0.11
N GLN A 33 3.93 -9.49 -0.39
CA GLN A 33 4.49 -10.71 -0.98
C GLN A 33 5.07 -10.46 -2.39
N ALA A 34 4.40 -9.64 -3.20
CA ALA A 34 4.87 -9.25 -4.52
C ALA A 34 6.13 -8.37 -4.42
N ALA A 35 6.13 -7.34 -3.58
CA ALA A 35 7.30 -6.50 -3.32
C ALA A 35 8.50 -7.35 -2.85
N PHE A 36 8.27 -8.31 -1.94
CA PHE A 36 9.28 -9.27 -1.52
C PHE A 36 9.83 -10.07 -2.71
N THR A 37 8.96 -10.59 -3.58
CA THR A 37 9.37 -11.34 -4.78
C THR A 37 10.23 -10.51 -5.73
N HIS A 38 9.85 -9.25 -5.97
CA HIS A 38 10.65 -8.32 -6.78
C HIS A 38 12.00 -8.02 -6.12
N SER A 39 12.03 -7.79 -4.80
CA SER A 39 13.26 -7.54 -4.05
C SER A 39 14.23 -8.73 -4.13
N GLN A 40 13.75 -9.98 -4.09
CA GLN A 40 14.58 -11.17 -4.26
C GLN A 40 15.23 -11.23 -5.65
N ARG A 41 14.49 -10.84 -6.69
CA ARG A 41 14.99 -10.80 -8.07
C ARG A 41 16.05 -9.74 -8.27
N CYS A 42 15.85 -8.54 -7.72
CA CYS A 42 16.85 -7.46 -7.73
C CYS A 42 18.10 -7.86 -6.94
N LYS A 43 17.95 -8.36 -5.70
CA LYS A 43 19.07 -8.83 -4.88
C LYS A 43 19.92 -9.89 -5.58
N ALA A 44 19.28 -10.85 -6.23
CA ALA A 44 19.97 -11.88 -7.00
C ALA A 44 20.70 -11.30 -8.23
N GLU A 45 20.14 -10.26 -8.88
CA GLU A 45 20.78 -9.57 -9.99
C GLU A 45 22.04 -8.82 -9.56
N ILE A 46 21.93 -8.00 -8.51
CA ILE A 46 23.06 -7.27 -7.90
C ILE A 46 24.23 -8.22 -7.62
N THR A 47 23.94 -9.37 -7.03
CA THR A 47 24.95 -10.35 -6.62
C THR A 47 25.72 -10.95 -7.80
N VAL A 48 25.10 -11.09 -8.98
CA VAL A 48 25.68 -11.81 -10.13
C VAL A 48 26.19 -10.87 -11.21
N ARG A 49 25.52 -9.75 -11.44
CA ARG A 49 25.71 -8.89 -12.64
C ARG A 49 25.79 -7.40 -12.33
N GLY A 50 25.64 -6.98 -11.07
CA GLY A 50 25.45 -5.57 -10.70
C GLY A 50 24.00 -5.12 -10.87
N VAL A 51 23.76 -3.81 -10.76
CA VAL A 51 22.40 -3.21 -10.86
C VAL A 51 21.87 -3.31 -12.28
N GLY A 52 20.60 -3.70 -12.45
CA GLY A 52 19.96 -3.84 -13.76
C GLY A 52 18.43 -3.75 -13.73
N GLU A 53 17.80 -4.28 -14.78
CA GLU A 53 16.35 -4.17 -15.06
C GLU A 53 15.48 -4.69 -13.92
N ARG A 54 15.91 -5.73 -13.19
CA ARG A 54 15.08 -6.30 -12.10
C ARG A 54 15.07 -5.39 -10.88
N CYS A 55 16.12 -4.59 -10.69
CA CYS A 55 16.14 -3.55 -9.69
C CYS A 55 15.26 -2.37 -10.08
N GLU A 56 15.27 -1.95 -11.35
CA GLU A 56 14.33 -0.93 -11.85
C GLU A 56 12.87 -1.35 -11.61
N GLN A 57 12.51 -2.58 -12.01
CA GLN A 57 11.18 -3.15 -11.76
C GLN A 57 10.83 -3.23 -10.27
N PHE A 58 11.82 -3.47 -9.40
CA PHE A 58 11.60 -3.49 -7.97
C PHE A 58 11.24 -2.10 -7.44
N PHE A 59 11.97 -1.05 -7.82
CA PHE A 59 11.67 0.31 -7.38
C PHE A 59 10.37 0.86 -7.97
N GLU A 60 10.07 0.55 -9.24
CA GLU A 60 8.77 0.88 -9.84
C GLU A 60 7.61 0.23 -9.06
N TYR A 61 7.78 -1.03 -8.65
CA TYR A 61 6.78 -1.69 -7.83
C TYR A 61 6.72 -1.12 -6.40
N LEU A 62 7.86 -0.69 -5.85
CA LEU A 62 7.96 -0.18 -4.49
C LEU A 62 7.14 1.10 -4.30
N ASP A 63 7.09 1.98 -5.32
CA ASP A 63 6.24 3.17 -5.32
C ASP A 63 4.75 2.80 -5.19
N ARG A 64 4.28 1.84 -6.00
CA ARG A 64 2.91 1.32 -5.89
C ARG A 64 2.66 0.66 -4.53
N TYR A 65 3.62 -0.11 -4.03
CA TYR A 65 3.54 -0.78 -2.73
C TYR A 65 3.41 0.23 -1.58
N GLN A 66 4.13 1.36 -1.66
CA GLN A 66 4.04 2.42 -0.66
C GLN A 66 2.63 2.99 -0.59
N GLY A 67 1.98 3.29 -1.72
CA GLY A 67 0.59 3.77 -1.72
C GLY A 67 -0.40 2.79 -1.08
N ILE A 68 -0.23 1.48 -1.29
CA ILE A 68 -1.06 0.44 -0.64
C ILE A 68 -0.78 0.39 0.87
N THR A 69 0.48 0.52 1.26
CA THR A 69 0.91 0.51 2.66
C THR A 69 0.34 1.70 3.41
N GLU A 70 0.45 2.91 2.86
CA GLU A 70 -0.10 4.14 3.42
C GLU A 70 -1.63 4.07 3.57
N ALA A 71 -2.33 3.55 2.55
CA ALA A 71 -3.77 3.39 2.61
C ALA A 71 -4.21 2.35 3.67
N PHE A 72 -3.47 1.26 3.83
CA PHE A 72 -3.76 0.28 4.89
C PHE A 72 -3.43 0.82 6.29
N GLN A 73 -2.35 1.62 6.42
CA GLN A 73 -2.01 2.30 7.67
C GLN A 73 -3.08 3.33 8.07
N ALA A 74 -3.59 4.12 7.13
CA ALA A 74 -4.70 5.04 7.39
C ALA A 74 -5.96 4.28 7.87
N ARG A 75 -6.22 3.10 7.31
CA ARG A 75 -7.31 2.23 7.76
C ARG A 75 -7.06 1.70 9.17
N MET A 76 -5.84 1.26 9.48
CA MET A 76 -5.42 0.86 10.83
C MET A 76 -5.62 1.97 11.85
N GLU A 77 -5.27 3.21 11.52
CA GLU A 77 -5.48 4.37 12.39
C GLU A 77 -6.97 4.65 12.64
N SER A 78 -7.81 4.43 11.63
CA SER A 78 -9.26 4.67 11.72
C SER A 78 -10.03 3.53 12.39
N GLU A 79 -9.66 2.26 12.14
CA GLU A 79 -10.43 1.07 12.51
C GLU A 79 -9.74 0.22 13.60
N GLY A 80 -8.46 0.47 13.90
CA GLY A 80 -7.67 -0.34 14.81
C GLY A 80 -7.59 -1.80 14.35
N VAL A 81 -7.91 -2.73 15.24
CA VAL A 81 -7.92 -4.17 14.95
C VAL A 81 -8.93 -4.55 13.85
N GLY A 82 -10.00 -3.76 13.66
CA GLY A 82 -11.01 -3.99 12.61
C GLY A 82 -10.44 -3.92 11.18
N ALA A 83 -9.28 -3.30 10.99
CA ALA A 83 -8.59 -3.29 9.69
C ALA A 83 -8.23 -4.72 9.21
N PHE A 84 -8.08 -5.66 10.15
CA PHE A 84 -7.78 -7.07 9.90
C PHE A 84 -9.03 -7.97 9.83
N ASP A 85 -10.24 -7.41 9.83
CA ASP A 85 -11.46 -8.22 9.74
C ASP A 85 -11.43 -9.14 8.50
N GLY A 86 -11.65 -10.44 8.71
CA GLY A 86 -11.55 -11.47 7.69
C GLY A 86 -10.13 -12.03 7.46
N ALA A 87 -9.10 -11.47 8.10
CA ALA A 87 -7.76 -12.04 8.12
C ALA A 87 -7.68 -13.20 9.12
N SER A 88 -7.04 -14.28 8.70
CA SER A 88 -6.72 -15.40 9.57
C SER A 88 -5.36 -15.20 10.26
N THR A 89 -5.13 -15.78 11.43
CA THR A 89 -3.80 -15.75 12.08
C THR A 89 -2.67 -16.23 11.15
N PRO A 90 -2.84 -17.32 10.35
CA PRO A 90 -1.83 -17.70 9.37
C PRO A 90 -1.56 -16.65 8.29
N SER A 91 -2.58 -15.93 7.81
CA SER A 91 -2.36 -14.88 6.81
C SER A 91 -1.65 -13.65 7.39
N ILE A 92 -1.90 -13.34 8.67
CA ILE A 92 -1.18 -12.28 9.39
C ILE A 92 0.29 -12.67 9.58
N GLY A 93 0.57 -13.87 10.11
CA GLY A 93 1.95 -14.34 10.27
C GLY A 93 2.70 -14.48 8.93
N GLY A 94 2.00 -14.85 7.86
CA GLY A 94 2.57 -14.87 6.51
C GLY A 94 2.96 -13.47 6.01
N HIS A 95 2.13 -12.46 6.28
CA HIS A 95 2.43 -11.07 5.97
C HIS A 95 3.65 -10.57 6.74
N GLU A 96 3.68 -10.75 8.06
CA GLU A 96 4.81 -10.36 8.93
C GLU A 96 6.13 -10.97 8.45
N TYR A 97 6.10 -12.26 8.07
CA TYR A 97 7.26 -12.94 7.50
C TYR A 97 7.77 -12.26 6.22
N TYR A 98 6.87 -11.88 5.30
CA TYR A 98 7.27 -11.21 4.07
C TYR A 98 7.74 -9.78 4.32
N GLU A 99 7.15 -9.06 5.26
CA GLU A 99 7.53 -7.69 5.62
C GLU A 99 8.94 -7.62 6.21
N GLU A 100 9.28 -8.52 7.15
CA GLU A 100 10.63 -8.62 7.73
C GLU A 100 11.69 -8.89 6.65
N ARG A 101 11.38 -9.82 5.74
CA ARG A 101 12.28 -10.24 4.67
C ARG A 101 12.41 -9.17 3.59
N LEU A 102 11.32 -8.50 3.23
CA LEU A 102 11.32 -7.37 2.32
C LEU A 102 12.17 -6.23 2.88
N THR A 103 12.00 -5.90 4.16
CA THR A 103 12.81 -4.88 4.85
C THR A 103 14.30 -5.22 4.78
N THR A 104 14.66 -6.47 5.07
CA THR A 104 16.04 -6.95 4.96
C THR A 104 16.59 -6.79 3.53
N ASN A 105 15.78 -7.11 2.52
CA ASN A 105 16.20 -6.97 1.13
C ASN A 105 16.31 -5.51 0.68
N ILE A 106 15.40 -4.63 1.10
CA ILE A 106 15.47 -3.18 0.83
C ILE A 106 16.78 -2.61 1.36
N HIS A 107 17.15 -2.92 2.60
CA HIS A 107 18.41 -2.46 3.19
C HIS A 107 19.60 -2.92 2.34
N TYR A 108 19.70 -4.22 2.05
CA TYR A 108 20.78 -4.75 1.23
C TYR A 108 20.85 -4.11 -0.17
N ILE A 109 19.71 -3.99 -0.85
CA ILE A 109 19.63 -3.42 -2.20
C ILE A 109 20.11 -1.95 -2.16
N THR A 110 19.66 -1.19 -1.18
CA THR A 110 20.02 0.23 -1.02
C THR A 110 21.50 0.41 -0.70
N GLU A 111 22.11 -0.49 0.08
CA GLU A 111 23.54 -0.44 0.42
C GLU A 111 24.47 -0.80 -0.77
N MET A 112 23.98 -1.62 -1.70
CA MET A 112 24.78 -2.15 -2.81
C MET A 112 24.62 -1.36 -4.12
N MET A 113 23.71 -0.39 -4.14
CA MET A 113 23.49 0.54 -5.26
C MET A 113 24.26 1.83 -5.04
#